data_AF-A0AA88HR99-F1
#
_entry.id   AF-A0AA88HR99-F1
#
_cell.length_a   1.000
_cell.length_b   1.000
_cell.length_c   1.000
_cell.angle_alpha   90.00
_cell.angle_beta   90.00
_cell.angle_gamma   90.00
#
_symmetry.space_group_name_H-M   'P 1'
#
loop_
_entity.id
_entity.type
_entity.pdbx_description
1 polymer ?
#
loop_
_entity_poly.entity_id
_entity_poly.type
_entity_poly.pdbx_seq_one_letter_code
_entity_poly.pdbx_strand_id
1 'polypeptide(L)'
;MENYTKGKNFEPSLESVGHPFSTIIGEDSLVTWMKVKAGSKIHNLMSYALNDLKTKNYIIWSGFGHAVGKVVSCAEMMKRRKKQLCQITRISYIDFEEYWDPKDEGLDQLKVVRKVPIVHILLSKLPLDPQELGYQAHDSNLFDVPKTAKKKPRARKPKIEEKEAVSEE
;
A
#
# COMPACT_ATOMS: atom_id res chain seq x y z
N MET A 1 7.37 18.19 -25.58
CA MET A 1 8.11 19.46 -25.41
C MET A 1 9.36 19.35 -26.24
N GLU A 2 9.35 19.91 -27.45
CA GLU A 2 10.44 19.71 -28.43
C GLU A 2 11.73 20.46 -28.04
N ASN A 3 11.59 21.59 -27.34
CA ASN A 3 12.70 22.51 -27.00
C ASN A 3 13.22 22.40 -25.55
N TYR A 4 12.78 21.38 -24.80
CA TYR A 4 13.17 21.20 -23.39
C TYR A 4 13.65 19.78 -23.13
N THR A 5 14.64 19.62 -22.25
CA THR A 5 15.08 18.34 -21.69
C THR A 5 14.66 18.21 -20.23
N LYS A 6 14.43 16.98 -19.78
CA LYS A 6 14.08 16.73 -18.39
C LYS A 6 15.30 17.02 -17.52
N GLY A 7 15.20 18.03 -16.67
CA GLY A 7 16.21 18.40 -15.69
C GLY A 7 15.99 17.67 -14.37
N LYS A 8 16.26 18.37 -13.26
CA LYS A 8 16.19 17.82 -11.91
C LYS A 8 14.74 17.65 -11.43
N ASN A 9 14.45 16.53 -10.77
CA ASN A 9 13.20 16.35 -10.03
C ASN A 9 13.43 16.60 -8.54
N PHE A 10 12.52 17.32 -7.91
CA PHE A 10 12.46 17.48 -6.46
C PHE A 10 11.29 16.64 -5.93
N GLU A 11 11.64 15.53 -5.28
CA GLU A 11 10.70 14.69 -4.55
C GLU A 11 10.61 15.19 -3.10
N PRO A 12 9.45 15.67 -2.65
CA PRO A 12 9.27 16.10 -1.27
C PRO A 12 9.35 14.91 -0.32
N SER A 13 9.84 15.19 0.89
CA SER A 13 9.89 14.19 1.95
C SER A 13 8.56 14.13 2.70
N LEU A 14 8.21 12.98 3.29
CA LEU A 14 6.94 12.81 4.01
C LEU A 14 6.80 13.77 5.20
N GLU A 15 7.92 14.21 5.77
CA GLU A 15 7.96 15.20 6.86
C GLU A 15 7.38 16.55 6.45
N SER A 16 7.49 16.93 5.17
CA SER A 16 6.98 18.22 4.67
C SER A 16 5.45 18.33 4.69
N VAL A 17 4.74 17.20 4.75
CA VAL A 17 3.27 17.15 4.78
C VAL A 17 2.70 17.34 6.20
N GLY A 18 3.56 17.33 7.22
CA GLY A 18 3.14 17.33 8.61
C GLY A 18 2.57 15.97 9.07
N HIS A 19 2.23 15.88 10.35
CA HIS A 19 1.71 14.63 10.93
C HIS A 19 0.25 14.40 10.50
N PRO A 20 -0.05 13.33 9.73
CA PRO A 20 -1.33 13.20 9.01
C PRO A 20 -2.55 12.95 9.92
N PHE A 21 -2.32 12.64 11.19
CA PHE A 21 -3.36 12.32 12.17
C PHE A 21 -3.20 13.10 13.48
N SER A 22 -2.55 14.28 13.46
CA SER A 22 -2.36 15.10 14.68
C SER A 22 -3.66 15.50 15.36
N THR A 23 -4.76 15.64 14.61
CA THR A 23 -6.08 15.98 15.16
C THR A 23 -6.75 14.80 15.87
N ILE A 24 -6.36 13.57 15.54
CA ILE A 24 -6.96 12.33 16.09
C ILE A 24 -6.09 11.78 17.22
N ILE A 25 -4.77 11.83 17.02
CA ILE A 25 -3.77 11.33 17.94
C ILE A 25 -3.23 12.54 18.70
N GLY A 26 -3.57 12.66 19.99
CA GLY A 26 -3.07 13.73 20.83
C GLY A 26 -1.53 13.78 20.84
N GLU A 27 -0.96 14.97 21.00
CA GLU A 27 0.48 15.23 20.82
C GLU A 27 1.39 14.35 21.67
N ASP A 28 0.93 13.93 22.85
CA ASP A 28 1.68 13.08 23.79
C ASP A 28 1.62 11.57 23.46
N SER A 29 0.84 11.18 22.45
CA SER A 29 0.66 9.77 22.12
C SER A 29 1.87 9.21 21.38
N LEU A 30 2.47 8.16 21.93
CA LEU A 30 3.53 7.42 21.28
C LEU A 30 3.02 6.73 20.00
N VAL A 31 3.38 7.30 18.86
CA VAL A 31 3.03 6.82 17.52
C VAL A 31 4.28 6.41 16.74
N THR A 32 4.14 5.39 15.90
CA THR A 32 5.19 5.01 14.95
C THR A 32 4.77 5.38 13.56
N TRP A 33 5.49 6.32 12.96
CA TRP A 33 5.23 6.73 11.59
C TRP A 33 6.14 5.99 10.60
N MET A 34 5.56 4.97 9.97
CA MET A 34 6.20 4.15 8.95
C MET A 34 6.13 4.81 7.57
N LYS A 35 7.25 5.39 7.15
CA LYS A 35 7.43 6.07 5.87
C LYS A 35 7.85 5.06 4.79
N VAL A 36 6.94 4.72 3.89
CA VAL A 36 7.12 3.69 2.87
C VAL A 36 7.55 4.33 1.55
N LYS A 37 8.66 3.85 0.99
CA LYS A 37 9.19 4.24 -0.32
C LYS A 37 9.08 3.09 -1.33
N ALA A 38 9.24 3.40 -2.61
CA ALA A 38 9.27 2.41 -3.69
C ALA A 38 10.33 1.31 -3.47
N GLY A 39 11.50 1.66 -2.90
CA GLY A 39 12.56 0.72 -2.56
C GLY A 39 12.42 -0.01 -1.21
N SER A 40 11.44 0.35 -0.36
CA SER A 40 11.33 -0.25 0.98
C SER A 40 11.03 -1.75 0.94
N LYS A 41 11.73 -2.54 1.75
CA LYS A 41 11.51 -3.98 1.89
C LYS A 41 10.37 -4.24 2.86
N ILE A 42 9.26 -4.83 2.38
CA ILE A 42 8.06 -5.11 3.19
C ILE A 42 8.40 -5.92 4.44
N HIS A 43 9.27 -6.92 4.32
CA HIS A 43 9.69 -7.75 5.45
C HIS A 43 10.25 -6.90 6.60
N ASN A 44 11.17 -5.98 6.31
CA ASN A 44 11.81 -5.15 7.32
C ASN A 44 10.82 -4.17 7.97
N LEU A 45 9.97 -3.55 7.14
CA LEU A 45 8.90 -2.66 7.61
C LEU A 45 7.96 -3.39 8.56
N MET A 46 7.51 -4.58 8.18
CA MET A 46 6.58 -5.38 8.98
C MET A 46 7.21 -5.86 10.27
N SER A 47 8.45 -6.35 10.24
CA SER A 47 9.14 -6.82 11.44
C SER A 47 9.31 -5.70 12.47
N TYR A 48 9.71 -4.50 12.02
CA TYR A 48 9.82 -3.35 12.89
C TYR A 48 8.46 -2.92 13.46
N ALA A 49 7.49 -2.68 12.59
CA ALA A 49 6.20 -2.12 13.01
C ALA A 49 5.39 -3.08 13.91
N LEU A 50 5.48 -4.40 13.70
CA LEU A 50 4.85 -5.39 14.58
C LEU A 50 5.52 -5.46 15.95
N ASN A 51 6.83 -5.22 16.02
CA ASN A 51 7.52 -5.18 17.30
C ASN A 51 7.13 -3.93 18.09
N ASP A 52 7.06 -2.79 17.42
CA ASP A 52 6.73 -1.51 18.05
C ASP A 52 5.26 -1.43 18.49
N LEU A 53 4.34 -2.04 17.74
CA LEU A 53 2.91 -2.14 18.12
C LEU A 53 2.68 -2.93 19.43
N LYS A 54 3.68 -3.71 19.91
CA LYS A 54 3.58 -4.38 21.22
C LYS A 54 3.52 -3.35 22.36
N THR A 55 4.30 -2.28 22.25
CA THR A 55 4.42 -1.23 23.29
C THR A 55 3.58 -0.01 22.97
N LYS A 56 3.37 0.31 21.69
CA LYS A 56 2.63 1.50 21.23
C LYS A 56 1.22 1.17 20.76
N ASN A 57 0.34 2.16 20.77
CA ASN A 57 -1.07 2.00 20.39
C ASN A 57 -1.37 2.32 18.92
N TYR A 58 -0.49 3.10 18.29
CA TYR A 58 -0.73 3.66 16.96
C TYR A 58 0.43 3.38 16.02
N ILE A 59 0.11 2.91 14.81
CA ILE A 59 1.04 2.82 13.69
C ILE A 59 0.44 3.59 12.53
N ILE A 60 1.21 4.48 11.92
CA ILE A 60 0.84 5.18 10.70
C ILE A 60 1.66 4.64 9.55
N TRP A 61 1.02 4.17 8.50
CA TRP A 61 1.65 3.85 7.23
C TRP A 61 1.44 5.01 6.26
N SER A 62 2.51 5.52 5.65
CA SER A 62 2.39 6.59 4.65
C SER A 62 3.31 6.37 3.48
N GLY A 63 2.85 6.76 2.29
CA GLY A 63 3.63 6.67 1.07
C GLY A 63 2.84 7.20 -0.11
N PHE A 64 3.57 7.62 -1.13
CA PHE A 64 3.02 8.26 -2.33
C PHE A 64 3.52 7.59 -3.60
N GLY A 65 2.84 7.86 -4.72
CA GLY A 65 3.19 7.33 -6.03
C GLY A 65 3.31 5.80 -6.03
N HIS A 66 4.45 5.28 -6.50
CA HIS A 66 4.69 3.84 -6.58
C HIS A 66 4.74 3.12 -5.21
N ALA A 67 4.82 3.85 -4.10
CA ALA A 67 4.78 3.25 -2.76
C ALA A 67 3.35 2.94 -2.28
N VAL A 68 2.31 3.54 -2.86
CA VAL A 68 0.91 3.45 -2.39
C VAL A 68 0.46 1.99 -2.21
N GLY A 69 0.66 1.15 -3.23
CA GLY A 69 0.27 -0.27 -3.14
C GLY A 69 0.99 -1.04 -2.01
N LYS A 70 2.21 -0.62 -1.68
CA LYS A 70 2.99 -1.20 -0.57
C LYS A 70 2.48 -0.73 0.79
N VAL A 71 2.06 0.54 0.91
CA VAL A 71 1.43 1.07 2.13
C VAL A 71 0.20 0.24 2.49
N VAL A 72 -0.69 0.05 1.51
CA VAL A 72 -1.91 -0.77 1.67
C VAL A 72 -1.54 -2.21 2.03
N SER A 73 -0.59 -2.82 1.31
CA SER A 73 -0.13 -4.17 1.59
C SER A 73 0.40 -4.33 3.03
N CYS A 74 1.19 -3.38 3.52
CA CYS A 74 1.69 -3.38 4.89
C CYS A 74 0.56 -3.28 5.93
N ALA A 75 -0.41 -2.38 5.72
CA ALA A 75 -1.57 -2.25 6.60
C ALA A 75 -2.39 -3.56 6.65
N GLU A 76 -2.71 -4.14 5.50
CA GLU A 76 -3.47 -5.39 5.41
C GLU A 76 -2.72 -6.60 5.99
N MET A 77 -1.40 -6.68 5.77
CA MET A 77 -0.56 -7.70 6.41
C MET A 77 -0.55 -7.55 7.93
N MET A 78 -0.54 -6.32 8.45
CA MET A 78 -0.56 -6.06 9.88
C MET A 78 -1.89 -6.48 10.51
N LYS A 79 -3.03 -6.08 9.94
CA LYS A 79 -4.37 -6.47 10.40
C LYS A 79 -4.57 -7.99 10.41
N ARG A 80 -4.02 -8.70 9.41
CA ARG A 80 -4.04 -10.17 9.39
C ARG A 80 -3.23 -10.82 10.52
N ARG A 81 -2.14 -10.18 10.97
CA ARG A 81 -1.27 -10.70 12.04
C ARG A 81 -1.72 -10.26 13.44
N LYS A 82 -2.48 -9.17 13.54
CA LYS A 82 -2.95 -8.57 14.80
C LYS A 82 -4.43 -8.27 14.67
N LYS A 83 -5.23 -9.09 15.36
CA LYS A 83 -6.68 -8.91 15.43
C LYS A 83 -7.01 -7.60 16.17
N GLN A 84 -8.21 -7.07 15.92
CA GLN A 84 -8.77 -5.92 16.64
C GLN A 84 -7.99 -4.60 16.42
N LEU A 85 -7.63 -4.31 15.17
CA LEU A 85 -7.10 -3.00 14.80
C LEU A 85 -8.17 -2.18 14.07
N CYS A 86 -8.52 -1.02 14.63
CA CYS A 86 -9.33 -0.02 13.94
C CYS A 86 -8.45 0.75 12.96
N GLN A 87 -9.04 1.20 11.86
CA GLN A 87 -8.32 1.89 10.80
C GLN A 87 -8.95 3.25 10.50
N ILE A 88 -8.13 4.25 10.20
CA ILE A 88 -8.57 5.47 9.49
C ILE A 88 -7.64 5.66 8.28
N THR A 89 -8.23 5.89 7.10
CA THR A 89 -7.49 6.12 5.86
C THR A 89 -7.72 7.54 5.35
N ARG A 90 -6.63 8.29 5.14
CA ARG A 90 -6.65 9.62 4.52
C ARG A 90 -5.88 9.56 3.20
N ILE A 91 -6.45 10.17 2.16
CA ILE A 91 -5.84 10.28 0.83
C ILE A 91 -5.76 11.76 0.51
N SER A 92 -4.62 12.18 -0.04
CA SER A 92 -4.41 13.56 -0.47
C SER A 92 -3.40 13.58 -1.63
N TYR A 93 -2.92 14.77 -1.98
CA TYR A 93 -1.87 14.94 -2.97
C TYR A 93 -0.65 15.61 -2.32
N ILE A 94 0.52 15.30 -2.88
CA ILE A 94 1.77 15.97 -2.58
C ILE A 94 2.37 16.52 -3.87
N ASP A 95 2.92 17.72 -3.82
CA ASP A 95 3.40 18.44 -4.99
C ASP A 95 4.86 18.07 -5.30
N PHE A 96 5.09 17.54 -6.49
CA PHE A 96 6.42 17.26 -7.03
C PHE A 96 6.83 18.37 -7.96
N GLU A 97 8.08 18.83 -7.85
CA GLU A 97 8.61 19.85 -8.76
C GLU A 97 9.53 19.18 -9.79
N GLU A 98 9.23 19.36 -11.06
CA GLU A 98 10.05 18.90 -12.18
C GLU A 98 10.60 20.13 -12.90
N TYR A 99 11.93 20.27 -12.91
CA TYR A 99 12.62 21.34 -13.62
C TYR A 99 13.00 20.84 -15.01
N TRP A 100 12.77 21.68 -16.02
CA TRP A 100 13.03 21.37 -17.43
C TRP A 100 13.98 22.41 -18.00
N ASP A 101 15.11 21.93 -18.51
CA ASP A 101 16.18 22.78 -19.01
C ASP A 101 15.96 23.08 -20.50
N PRO A 102 16.16 24.34 -20.93
CA PRO A 102 15.99 24.74 -22.33
C PRO A 102 17.09 24.13 -23.21
N LYS A 103 16.74 23.77 -24.45
CA LYS A 103 17.70 23.30 -25.47
C LYS A 103 18.30 24.44 -26.29
N ASP A 104 17.55 25.53 -26.46
CA ASP A 104 17.92 26.67 -27.29
C ASP A 104 18.35 27.85 -26.42
N GLU A 105 19.38 28.58 -26.87
CA GLU A 105 19.84 29.81 -26.22
C GLU A 105 18.73 30.88 -26.29
N GLY A 106 18.28 31.39 -25.14
CA GLY A 106 17.24 32.42 -25.03
C GLY A 106 15.89 31.96 -24.46
N LEU A 107 15.75 30.67 -24.11
CA LEU A 107 14.58 30.16 -23.39
C LEU A 107 14.87 30.06 -21.88
N ASP A 108 13.85 30.30 -21.05
CA ASP A 108 13.94 30.18 -19.59
C ASP A 108 13.68 28.73 -19.12
N GLN A 109 14.26 28.37 -17.96
CA GLN A 109 14.00 27.09 -17.29
C GLN A 109 12.52 27.00 -16.86
N LEU A 110 11.88 25.87 -17.16
CA LEU A 110 10.48 25.64 -16.81
C LEU A 110 10.36 24.81 -15.52
N LYS A 111 9.52 25.28 -14.60
CA LYS A 111 9.10 24.53 -13.40
C LYS A 111 7.69 23.97 -13.60
N VAL A 112 7.56 22.65 -13.56
CA VAL A 112 6.26 21.96 -13.63
C VAL A 112 5.95 21.33 -12.28
N VAL A 113 4.78 21.65 -11.72
CA VAL A 113 4.29 21.03 -10.48
C VAL A 113 3.35 19.88 -10.84
N ARG A 114 3.71 18.67 -10.40
CA ARG A 114 2.90 17.46 -10.58
C ARG A 114 2.31 17.02 -9.25
N LYS A 115 0.99 16.88 -9.19
CA LYS A 115 0.29 16.34 -8.02
C LYS A 115 0.42 14.82 -7.98
N VAL A 116 1.02 14.29 -6.92
CA VAL A 116 1.21 12.85 -6.72
C VAL A 116 0.29 12.36 -5.61
N PRO A 117 -0.51 11.30 -5.83
CA PRO A 117 -1.37 10.78 -4.78
C PRO A 117 -0.54 10.19 -3.64
N ILE A 118 -0.96 10.52 -2.42
CA ILE A 118 -0.41 10.02 -1.17
C ILE A 118 -1.53 9.36 -0.37
N VAL A 119 -1.20 8.26 0.32
CA VAL A 119 -2.12 7.60 1.24
C VAL A 119 -1.48 7.54 2.64
N HIS A 120 -2.30 7.81 3.64
CA HIS A 120 -1.99 7.68 5.05
C HIS A 120 -2.99 6.71 5.69
N ILE A 121 -2.50 5.65 6.34
CA ILE A 121 -3.33 4.66 7.03
C ILE A 121 -2.91 4.62 8.49
N LEU A 122 -3.79 5.05 9.38
CA LEU A 122 -3.66 4.85 10.82
C LEU A 122 -4.23 3.49 11.18
N LEU A 123 -3.46 2.70 11.93
CA LEU A 123 -3.93 1.51 12.62
C LEU A 123 -3.83 1.74 14.13
N SER A 124 -4.94 1.47 14.84
CA SER A 124 -5.06 1.70 16.28
C SER A 124 -5.53 0.45 17.02
N LYS A 125 -4.92 0.16 18.18
CA LYS A 125 -5.46 -0.79 19.17
C LYS A 125 -6.61 -0.22 19.99
N LEU A 126 -6.65 1.12 20.11
CA LEU A 126 -7.68 1.83 20.85
C LEU A 126 -8.87 2.12 19.92
N PRO A 127 -10.09 2.24 20.46
CA PRO A 127 -11.24 2.70 19.71
C PRO A 127 -10.95 4.04 19.03
N LEU A 128 -11.36 4.16 17.77
CA LEU A 128 -11.35 5.41 17.01
C LEU A 128 -12.80 5.86 16.81
N ASP A 129 -13.02 7.16 16.61
CA ASP A 129 -14.35 7.70 16.33
C ASP A 129 -14.92 7.11 15.02
N PRO A 130 -16.06 6.39 15.06
CA PRO A 130 -16.69 5.85 13.86
C PRO A 130 -17.19 6.90 12.87
N GLN A 131 -17.35 8.15 13.28
CA GLN A 131 -17.77 9.26 12.40
C GLN A 131 -16.59 9.87 11.61
N GLU A 132 -15.35 9.52 11.94
CA GLU A 132 -14.19 10.01 11.22
C GLU A 132 -14.15 9.49 9.77
N LEU A 133 -13.83 10.40 8.85
CA LEU A 133 -13.75 10.05 7.43
C LEU A 133 -12.64 9.02 7.20
N GLY A 134 -12.99 7.97 6.46
CA GLY A 134 -12.09 6.85 6.20
C GLY A 134 -11.94 5.89 7.38
N TYR A 135 -12.77 6.00 8.41
CA TYR A 135 -12.89 5.00 9.46
C TYR A 135 -13.27 3.64 8.88
N GLN A 136 -12.63 2.60 9.40
CA GLN A 136 -12.96 1.21 9.17
C GLN A 136 -12.85 0.47 10.51
N ALA A 137 -13.95 -0.16 10.92
CA ALA A 137 -14.02 -0.99 12.11
C ALA A 137 -13.05 -2.17 12.02
N HIS A 138 -12.65 -2.71 13.16
CA HIS A 138 -11.87 -3.94 13.16
C HIS A 138 -12.75 -5.11 12.68
N ASP A 139 -12.29 -5.84 11.66
CA ASP A 139 -13.05 -6.99 11.17
C ASP A 139 -13.04 -8.11 12.21
N SER A 140 -14.21 -8.37 12.79
CA SER A 140 -14.43 -9.60 13.55
C SER A 140 -14.68 -10.81 12.64
N ASN A 141 -15.23 -10.63 11.42
CA ASN A 141 -15.74 -11.76 10.61
C ASN A 141 -15.68 -11.64 9.06
N LEU A 142 -15.09 -10.61 8.45
CA LEU A 142 -15.20 -10.39 6.99
C LEU A 142 -14.30 -11.30 6.11
N PHE A 143 -13.39 -12.10 6.70
CA PHE A 143 -12.45 -12.96 5.96
C PHE A 143 -12.56 -14.45 6.27
N ASP A 144 -13.58 -14.91 6.99
CA ASP A 144 -13.91 -16.34 7.05
C ASP A 144 -14.57 -16.78 5.74
N VAL A 145 -13.80 -16.73 4.66
CA VAL A 145 -14.12 -17.49 3.46
C VAL A 145 -13.93 -18.96 3.86
N PRO A 146 -14.97 -19.82 3.79
CA PRO A 146 -14.80 -21.24 4.02
C PRO A 146 -13.69 -21.73 3.10
N LYS A 147 -12.64 -22.33 3.67
CA LYS A 147 -11.62 -23.02 2.88
C LYS A 147 -12.34 -24.09 2.07
N THR A 148 -12.68 -23.81 0.81
CA THR A 148 -13.29 -24.80 -0.07
C THR A 148 -12.37 -26.01 -0.07
N ALA A 149 -12.90 -27.16 0.36
CA ALA A 149 -12.15 -28.39 0.47
C ALA A 149 -11.40 -28.63 -0.85
N LYS A 150 -10.07 -28.81 -0.77
CA LYS A 150 -9.25 -29.18 -1.92
C LYS A 150 -9.86 -30.44 -2.54
N LYS A 151 -10.52 -30.30 -3.70
CA LYS A 151 -11.00 -31.47 -4.45
C LYS A 151 -9.77 -32.31 -4.81
N LYS A 152 -9.76 -33.57 -4.36
CA LYS A 152 -8.74 -34.56 -4.75
C LYS A 152 -8.63 -34.60 -6.28
N PRO A 153 -7.42 -34.73 -6.86
CA PRO A 153 -7.27 -34.85 -8.31
C PRO A 153 -8.06 -36.07 -8.80
N ARG A 154 -8.90 -35.85 -9.81
CA ARG A 154 -9.71 -36.89 -10.45
C ARG A 154 -8.76 -37.84 -11.19
N ALA A 155 -8.76 -39.12 -10.83
CA ALA A 155 -7.99 -40.14 -11.52
C ALA A 155 -8.31 -40.13 -13.03
N ARG A 156 -7.27 -40.14 -13.88
CA ARG A 156 -7.41 -40.26 -15.34
C ARG A 156 -8.04 -41.62 -15.65
N LYS A 157 -9.17 -41.64 -16.38
CA LYS A 157 -9.73 -42.88 -16.93
C LYS A 157 -8.75 -43.48 -17.95
N PRO A 158 -8.58 -44.81 -18.00
CA PRO A 158 -7.71 -45.45 -18.99
C PRO A 158 -8.30 -45.30 -20.40
N LYS A 159 -7.39 -45.16 -21.37
CA LYS A 159 -7.66 -45.02 -22.80
C LYS A 159 -8.12 -46.38 -23.33
N ILE A 160 -9.30 -46.44 -23.96
CA ILE A 160 -9.77 -47.64 -24.65
C ILE A 160 -8.97 -47.74 -25.95
N GLU A 161 -8.24 -48.84 -26.13
CA GLU A 161 -7.63 -49.22 -27.41
C GLU A 161 -8.74 -49.76 -28.34
N GLU A 162 -8.98 -49.06 -29.44
CA GLU A 162 -9.71 -49.61 -30.58
C GLU A 162 -8.86 -50.72 -31.20
N LYS A 163 -9.33 -51.96 -31.12
CA LYS A 163 -8.84 -53.04 -31.97
C LYS A 163 -9.51 -52.90 -33.33
N GLU A 164 -8.73 -52.60 -34.36
CA GLU A 164 -9.14 -52.79 -35.76
C GLU A 164 -9.48 -54.27 -35.97
N ALA A 165 -10.73 -54.54 -36.34
CA ALA A 165 -11.15 -55.83 -36.84
C ALA A 165 -10.65 -55.95 -38.28
N VAL A 166 -9.72 -56.90 -38.49
CA VAL A 166 -9.36 -57.42 -39.80
C VAL A 166 -10.59 -58.12 -40.38
N SER A 167 -11.12 -57.62 -41.50
CA SER A 167 -12.02 -58.37 -42.36
C SER A 167 -11.19 -59.02 -43.48
N GLU A 168 -11.25 -60.34 -43.52
CA GLU A 168 -10.71 -61.22 -44.56
C GLU A 168 -11.35 -60.96 -45.93
N GLU A 169 -10.53 -61.03 -46.98
CA GLU A 169 -10.81 -61.77 -48.23
C GLU A 169 -9.68 -62.77 -48.45
#